data_AF-A0A940VIX8-F1
#
_entry.id   AF-A0A940VIX8-F1
#
_cell.length_a   1.000
_cell.length_b   1.000
_cell.length_c   1.000
_cell.angle_alpha   90.00
_cell.angle_beta   90.00
_cell.angle_gamma   90.00
#
_symmetry.space_group_name_H-M   'P 1'
#
loop_
_entity.id
_entity.type
_entity.pdbx_description
1 polymer ?
#
loop_
_entity_poly.entity_id
_entity_poly.type
_entity_poly.pdbx_seq_one_letter_code
_entity_poly.pdbx_strand_id
1 'polypeptide(L)'
;MERVDGAVDFRATPPEQRFAWPLVVGKRWETKVRVERPLRRTSEERQRVFVVEAWEAVTVPAGTFGAFRIVARDPTGKITSETWFAPEVRQSIKRKTYFADGVMDRVLLEYKLGASVAPAP
;
A
#
# COMPACT_ATOMS: atom_id res chain seq x y z
N MET A 1 3.24 11.99 -4.49
CA MET A 1 2.72 13.33 -4.17
C MET A 1 1.24 13.27 -4.45
N GLU A 2 0.41 13.44 -3.43
CA GLU A 2 -1.04 13.54 -3.59
C GLU A 2 -1.41 15.03 -3.58
N ARG A 3 -2.30 15.41 -4.49
CA ARG A 3 -2.80 16.79 -4.59
C ARG A 3 -4.32 16.78 -4.46
N VAL A 4 -4.85 17.75 -3.72
CA VAL A 4 -6.28 18.06 -3.62
C VAL A 4 -6.42 19.52 -4.04
N ASP A 5 -7.26 19.77 -5.06
CA ASP A 5 -7.48 21.12 -5.62
C ASP A 5 -6.19 21.87 -6.01
N GLY A 6 -5.22 21.13 -6.56
CA GLY A 6 -3.93 21.66 -6.99
C GLY A 6 -2.89 21.87 -5.88
N ALA A 7 -3.32 21.87 -4.62
CA ALA A 7 -2.46 21.96 -3.44
C ALA A 7 -1.89 20.59 -3.05
N VAL A 8 -0.68 20.57 -2.50
CA VAL A 8 -0.04 19.35 -2.01
C VAL A 8 -0.72 18.91 -0.71
N ASP A 9 -1.42 17.78 -0.72
CA ASP A 9 -1.99 17.20 0.50
C ASP A 9 -0.97 16.30 1.20
N PHE A 10 -0.18 15.56 0.42
CA PHE A 10 0.77 14.57 0.95
C PHE A 10 2.06 14.49 0.12
N ARG A 11 3.20 14.63 0.79
CA ARG A 11 4.54 14.37 0.25
C ARG A 11 5.33 13.48 1.20
N ALA A 12 6.04 12.50 0.64
CA ALA A 12 7.03 11.69 1.37
C ALA A 12 8.39 11.90 0.70
N THR A 13 9.42 12.22 1.51
CA THR A 13 10.79 12.43 1.03
C THR A 13 11.76 11.57 1.86
N PRO A 14 12.49 10.61 1.25
CA PRO A 14 12.31 10.12 -0.12
C PRO A 14 10.92 9.48 -0.33
N PRO A 15 10.50 9.17 -1.57
CA PRO A 15 9.28 8.42 -1.80
C PRO A 15 9.22 7.13 -0.97
N GLU A 16 8.09 6.88 -0.31
CA GLU A 16 7.91 5.69 0.52
C GLU A 16 7.87 4.43 -0.36
N GLN A 17 8.85 3.53 -0.19
CA GLN A 17 8.87 2.24 -0.87
C GLN A 17 7.83 1.28 -0.28
N ARG A 18 6.62 1.33 -0.82
CA ARG A 18 5.50 0.48 -0.37
C ARG A 18 5.57 -0.97 -0.84
N PHE A 19 6.34 -1.24 -1.88
CA PHE A 19 6.54 -2.57 -2.44
C PHE A 19 8.02 -2.77 -2.76
N ALA A 20 8.56 -3.92 -2.37
CA ALA A 20 9.90 -4.34 -2.71
C ALA A 20 9.83 -5.63 -3.53
N TRP A 21 9.95 -5.52 -4.86
CA TRP A 21 9.90 -6.66 -5.77
C TRP A 21 11.18 -7.53 -5.71
N PRO A 22 11.09 -8.84 -5.95
CA PRO A 22 9.86 -9.64 -6.08
C PRO A 22 9.12 -9.73 -4.74
N LEU A 23 7.78 -9.83 -4.77
CA LEU A 23 6.99 -10.11 -3.57
C LEU A 23 7.01 -11.63 -3.33
N VAL A 24 7.57 -12.04 -2.21
CA VAL A 24 7.61 -13.43 -1.75
C VAL A 24 7.30 -13.47 -0.27
N VAL A 25 6.60 -14.50 0.20
CA VAL A 25 6.26 -14.66 1.62
C VAL A 25 7.55 -14.66 2.46
N GLY A 26 7.53 -13.96 3.59
CA GLY A 26 8.68 -13.73 4.46
C GLY A 26 9.55 -12.53 4.09
N LYS A 27 9.39 -11.94 2.91
CA LYS A 27 10.18 -10.76 2.52
C LYS A 27 9.87 -9.58 3.44
N ARG A 28 10.94 -8.93 3.92
CA ARG A 28 10.90 -7.77 4.80
C ARG A 28 11.70 -6.61 4.21
N TRP A 29 11.19 -5.39 4.37
CA TRP A 29 11.92 -4.16 4.08
C TRP A 29 11.47 -3.03 5.00
N GLU A 30 12.29 -1.99 5.09
CA GLU A 30 12.04 -0.84 5.95
C GLU A 30 12.11 0.45 5.16
N THR A 31 11.31 1.43 5.55
CA THR A 31 11.34 2.77 4.98
C THR A 31 11.43 3.79 6.09
N LYS A 32 12.25 4.82 5.89
CA LYS A 32 12.26 6.03 6.70
C LYS A 32 12.06 7.22 5.79
N VAL A 33 10.97 7.95 5.99
CA VAL A 33 10.59 9.08 5.14
C VAL A 33 10.13 10.25 5.98
N ARG A 34 10.42 11.46 5.52
CA ARG A 34 9.76 12.67 6.02
C ARG A 34 8.43 12.83 5.32
N VAL A 35 7.34 12.79 6.08
CA VAL A 35 5.98 13.02 5.60
C VAL A 35 5.60 14.47 5.86
N GLU A 36 5.23 15.19 4.80
CA GLU A 36 4.75 16.55 4.86
C GLU A 36 3.29 16.59 4.42
N ARG A 37 2.44 17.26 5.21
CA ARG A 37 1.05 17.56 4.88
C ARG A 37 0.82 19.06 4.92
N PRO A 38 1.12 19.78 3.82
CA PRO A 38 1.08 21.24 3.79
C PRO A 38 -0.28 21.83 4.17
N LEU A 39 -1.39 21.21 3.72
CA LEU A 39 -2.75 21.65 4.08
C LEU A 39 -3.02 21.58 5.59
N ARG A 40 -2.39 20.65 6.30
CA ARG A 40 -2.49 20.52 7.77
C ARG A 40 -1.32 21.19 8.51
N ARG A 41 -0.36 21.77 7.78
CA ARG A 41 0.88 22.38 8.32
C ARG A 41 1.66 21.44 9.26
N THR A 42 1.61 20.14 9.00
CA THR A 42 2.33 19.13 9.79
C THR A 42 3.45 18.49 8.98
N SER A 43 4.57 18.21 9.64
CA SER A 43 5.65 17.37 9.14
C SER A 43 6.03 16.36 10.20
N GLU A 44 6.26 15.11 9.82
CA GLU A 44 6.69 14.05 10.74
C GLU A 44 7.70 13.11 10.07
N GLU A 45 8.62 12.58 10.86
CA GLU A 45 9.45 11.44 10.44
C GLU A 45 8.63 10.17 10.61
N ARG A 46 8.53 9.37 9.55
CA ARG A 46 7.78 8.13 9.54
C ARG A 46 8.71 6.99 9.17
N GLN A 47 8.89 6.08 10.13
CA GLN A 47 9.53 4.79 9.89
C GLN A 47 8.48 3.69 9.85
N ARG A 48 8.64 2.77 8.89
CA ARG A 48 7.78 1.59 8.77
C ARG A 48 8.59 0.38 8.38
N VAL A 49 8.17 -0.75 8.93
CA VAL A 49 8.63 -2.08 8.59
C VAL A 49 7.51 -2.79 7.85
N PHE A 50 7.79 -3.28 6.64
CA PHE A 50 6.86 -4.05 5.84
C PHE A 50 7.28 -5.51 5.81
N VAL A 51 6.31 -6.42 5.86
CA VAL A 51 6.53 -7.87 5.71
C VAL A 51 5.44 -8.45 4.80
N VAL A 52 5.82 -9.28 3.83
CA VAL A 52 4.87 -10.14 3.12
C VAL A 52 4.57 -11.34 4.01
N GLU A 53 3.42 -11.34 4.66
CA GLU A 53 3.10 -12.37 5.66
C GLU A 53 2.48 -13.63 5.05
N ALA A 54 1.71 -13.49 3.96
CA ALA A 54 0.99 -14.60 3.38
C ALA A 54 0.70 -14.40 1.89
N TRP A 55 0.42 -15.52 1.22
CA TRP A 55 -0.29 -15.58 -0.05
C TRP A 55 -1.64 -16.24 0.22
N GLU A 56 -2.74 -15.57 -0.13
CA GLU A 56 -4.09 -16.05 0.19
C GLU A 56 -5.10 -15.69 -0.89
N ALA A 57 -6.18 -16.47 -0.96
CA ALA A 57 -7.34 -16.17 -1.79
C ALA A 57 -8.23 -15.15 -1.08
N VAL A 58 -8.48 -14.02 -1.72
CA VAL A 58 -9.28 -12.91 -1.15
C VAL A 58 -10.45 -12.61 -2.06
N THR A 59 -11.64 -12.53 -1.47
CA THR A 59 -12.87 -12.15 -2.17
C THR A 59 -13.22 -10.70 -1.87
N VAL A 60 -13.47 -9.93 -2.92
CA VAL A 60 -13.93 -8.54 -2.94
C VAL A 60 -15.09 -8.41 -3.95
N PRO A 61 -15.82 -7.29 -4.03
CA PRO A 61 -16.91 -7.16 -5.00
C PRO A 61 -16.46 -7.36 -6.46
N ALA A 62 -15.21 -7.02 -6.79
CA ALA A 62 -14.63 -7.26 -8.12
C ALA A 62 -14.32 -8.74 -8.43
N GLY A 63 -14.46 -9.66 -7.48
CA GLY A 63 -14.17 -11.09 -7.64
C GLY A 63 -13.23 -11.66 -6.57
N THR A 64 -12.73 -12.87 -6.83
CA THR A 64 -11.79 -13.59 -5.97
C THR A 64 -10.43 -13.65 -6.63
N PHE A 65 -9.37 -13.29 -5.89
CA PHE A 65 -8.01 -13.21 -6.42
C PHE A 65 -7.01 -13.85 -5.46
N GLY A 66 -5.94 -14.43 -6.00
CA GLY A 66 -4.74 -14.73 -5.23
C GLY A 66 -3.96 -13.44 -4.95
N ALA A 67 -3.68 -13.16 -3.67
CA ALA A 67 -3.04 -11.92 -3.26
C ALA A 67 -1.97 -12.13 -2.19
N PHE A 68 -0.92 -11.32 -2.26
CA PHE A 68 0.07 -11.17 -1.20
C PHE A 68 -0.47 -10.23 -0.12
N ARG A 69 -0.55 -10.72 1.13
CA ARG A 69 -0.82 -9.88 2.30
C ARG A 69 0.48 -9.26 2.79
N ILE A 70 0.55 -7.94 2.73
CA ILE A 70 1.68 -7.13 3.18
C ILE A 70 1.24 -6.36 4.41
N VAL A 71 1.94 -6.53 5.52
CA VAL A 71 1.65 -5.85 6.77
C VAL A 71 2.75 -4.84 7.07
N ALA A 72 2.35 -3.60 7.31
CA ALA A 72 3.24 -2.50 7.70
C ALA A 72 3.09 -2.21 9.20
N ARG A 73 4.20 -2.18 9.93
CA ARG A 73 4.28 -1.85 11.34
C ARG A 73 5.13 -0.61 11.57
N ASP A 74 4.81 0.16 12.61
CA ASP A 74 5.70 1.22 13.11
C ASP A 74 6.84 0.60 13.98
N PRO A 75 7.82 1.41 14.43
CA PRO A 75 8.91 0.91 15.27
C PRO A 75 8.47 0.33 16.62
N THR A 76 7.26 0.63 17.08
CA THR A 76 6.69 0.05 18.32
C THR A 76 6.07 -1.34 18.08
N GLY A 77 6.01 -1.78 16.82
CA GLY A 77 5.40 -3.05 16.41
C GLY A 77 3.90 -2.95 16.12
N LYS A 78 3.28 -1.78 16.27
CA LYS A 78 1.86 -1.58 15.98
C LYS A 78 1.61 -1.63 14.48
N ILE A 79 0.58 -2.36 14.06
CA ILE A 79 0.15 -2.42 12.66
C ILE A 79 -0.41 -1.06 12.25
N THR A 80 0.17 -0.48 11.19
CA THR A 80 -0.26 0.80 10.62
C THR A 80 -1.03 0.63 9.31
N SER A 81 -0.78 -0.46 8.58
CA SER A 81 -1.61 -0.83 7.43
C SER A 81 -1.45 -2.29 7.04
N GLU A 82 -2.47 -2.82 6.39
CA GLU A 82 -2.45 -4.12 5.72
C GLU A 82 -2.88 -3.93 4.27
N THR A 83 -2.17 -4.55 3.35
CA THR A 83 -2.42 -4.43 1.91
C THR A 83 -2.44 -5.81 1.28
N TRP A 84 -3.49 -6.10 0.50
CA TRP A 84 -3.59 -7.31 -0.30
C TRP A 84 -3.34 -6.93 -1.76
N PHE A 85 -2.19 -7.34 -2.28
CA PHE A 85 -1.79 -7.06 -3.66
C PHE A 85 -2.00 -8.30 -4.52
N ALA A 86 -2.83 -8.18 -5.56
CA ALA A 86 -3.07 -9.24 -6.53
C ALA A 86 -2.23 -9.01 -7.81
N PRO A 87 -1.27 -9.89 -8.13
CA PRO A 87 -0.45 -9.76 -9.34
C PRO A 87 -1.25 -9.80 -10.64
N GLU A 88 -2.32 -10.61 -10.68
CA GLU A 88 -3.20 -10.78 -11.85
C GLU A 88 -3.77 -9.45 -12.35
N VAL A 89 -4.22 -8.60 -11.41
CA VAL A 89 -4.78 -7.27 -11.73
C VAL A 89 -3.78 -6.13 -11.50
N ARG A 90 -2.53 -6.47 -11.13
CA ARG A 90 -1.42 -5.54 -10.86
C ARG A 90 -1.79 -4.42 -9.89
N GLN A 91 -2.66 -4.71 -8.93
CA GLN A 91 -3.22 -3.70 -8.04
C GLN A 91 -3.48 -4.27 -6.64
N SER A 92 -3.57 -3.37 -5.65
CA SER A 92 -4.09 -3.70 -4.33
C SER A 92 -5.60 -3.88 -4.39
N ILE A 93 -6.08 -5.10 -4.14
CA ILE A 93 -7.51 -5.43 -4.15
C ILE A 93 -8.20 -5.07 -2.83
N LYS A 94 -7.43 -4.98 -1.75
CA LYS A 94 -7.90 -4.59 -0.42
C LYS A 94 -6.80 -3.87 0.33
N ARG A 95 -7.17 -2.88 1.13
CA ARG A 95 -6.24 -2.18 2.02
C ARG A 95 -6.95 -1.73 3.28
N LYS A 96 -6.31 -1.95 4.42
CA LYS A 96 -6.66 -1.36 5.71
C LYS A 96 -5.59 -0.39 6.13
N THR A 97 -5.97 0.80 6.55
CA THR A 97 -5.04 1.76 7.17
C THR A 97 -5.59 2.12 8.54
N TYR A 98 -4.75 1.96 9.56
CA TYR A 98 -5.11 2.20 10.94
C TYR A 98 -4.66 3.61 11.34
N PHE A 99 -5.62 4.47 11.62
CA PHE A 99 -5.41 5.81 12.14
C PHE A 99 -5.73 5.85 13.63
N ALA A 100 -5.46 6.99 14.28
CA ALA A 100 -5.78 7.16 15.70
C ALA A 100 -7.31 7.20 15.93
N ASP A 101 -8.06 7.71 14.96
CA ASP A 101 -9.50 7.96 14.99
C ASP A 101 -10.33 6.90 14.26
N GLY A 102 -9.71 5.87 13.69
CA GLY A 102 -10.44 4.77 13.05
C GLY A 102 -9.64 3.97 12.04
N VAL A 103 -10.35 3.14 11.29
CA VAL A 103 -9.79 2.31 10.22
C VAL A 103 -10.37 2.75 8.89
N MET A 104 -9.50 3.03 7.93
CA MET A 104 -9.91 3.20 6.55
C MET A 104 -9.75 1.88 5.80
N ASP A 105 -10.88 1.31 5.43
CA ASP A 105 -10.97 0.17 4.53
C ASP A 105 -11.14 0.64 3.08
N ARG A 106 -10.39 0.01 2.17
CA ARG A 106 -10.57 0.14 0.72
C ARG A 106 -10.63 -1.24 0.12
N VAL A 107 -11.57 -1.45 -0.79
CA VAL A 107 -11.74 -2.70 -1.55
C VAL A 107 -11.91 -2.37 -3.03
N LEU A 108 -11.43 -3.27 -3.89
CA LEU A 108 -11.63 -3.17 -5.33
C LEU A 108 -13.09 -3.53 -5.65
N LEU A 109 -13.82 -2.57 -6.21
CA LEU A 109 -15.21 -2.74 -6.59
C LEU A 109 -15.35 -3.29 -8.00
N GLU A 110 -14.54 -2.76 -8.92
CA GLU A 110 -14.51 -3.13 -10.32
C GLU A 110 -13.11 -2.85 -10.88
N TYR A 111 -12.78 -3.49 -12.00
CA TYR A 111 -11.57 -3.19 -12.76
C TYR A 111 -11.76 -3.52 -14.24
N LYS A 112 -10.95 -2.88 -15.06
CA LYS A 112 -10.76 -3.22 -16.47
C LYS A 112 -9.27 -3.22 -16.75
N LEU A 113 -8.73 -4.34 -17.19
CA LEU A 113 -7.34 -4.40 -17.64
C LEU A 113 -7.26 -3.81 -19.06
N GLY A 114 -6.32 -2.90 -19.27
CA GLY A 114 -5.89 -2.56 -20.62
C GLY A 114 -5.21 -3.76 -21.28
N ALA A 115 -5.21 -3.83 -22.61
CA ALA A 115 -4.50 -4.87 -23.33
C ALA A 115 -3.05 -4.94 -22.84
N SER A 116 -2.62 -6.13 -22.41
CA SER A 116 -1.23 -6.37 -22.02
C SER A 116 -0.37 -6.31 -23.27
N VAL A 117 0.50 -5.30 -23.39
CA VAL A 117 1.65 -5.43 -24.29
C VAL A 117 2.54 -6.50 -23.68
N ALA A 118 2.60 -7.67 -24.30
CA ALA A 118 3.56 -8.69 -23.95
C ALA A 118 4.98 -8.09 -24.06
N PRO A 119 5.90 -8.37 -23.13
CA PRO A 119 7.30 -8.00 -23.35
C PRO A 119 7.78 -8.67 -24.66
N ALA A 120 8.44 -7.90 -25.51
CA ALA A 120 9.08 -8.41 -26.71
C ALA A 120 10.08 -9.54 -26.32
N PRO A 121 10.24 -10.57 -27.17
CA PRO A 121 11.14 -11.70 -26.91
C PRO A 121 12.60 -11.28 -26.72
#